data_AF-A0A954THX1-F1
#
_entry.id   AF-A0A954THX1-F1
#
_cell.length_a   1.000
_cell.length_b   1.000
_cell.length_c   1.000
_cell.angle_alpha   90.00
_cell.angle_beta   90.00
_cell.angle_gamma   90.00
#
_symmetry.space_group_name_H-M   'P 1'
#
loop_
_entity.id
_entity.type
_entity.pdbx_description
1 polymer ?
#
loop_
_entity_poly.entity_id
_entity_poly.type
_entity_poly.pdbx_seq_one_letter_code
_entity_poly.pdbx_strand_id
1 'polypeptide(L)'
;MTTIKKPDANPIAAALLTWFVLGIGHVVINGQSNKWVMTLIATIIGSILCVLPGIVIAILSVIDSYQTAVRLQAGEEIPVNEYSNAMLYKVCRLIDKNATCKSAG
;
A
#
# COMPACT_ATOMS: atom_id res chain seq x y z
N MET A 1 1.54 7.22 -17.29
CA MET A 1 1.11 6.72 -15.97
C MET A 1 1.13 7.89 -15.01
N THR A 2 0.09 8.10 -14.21
CA THR A 2 0.09 9.15 -13.19
C THR A 2 1.11 8.80 -12.12
N THR A 3 2.01 9.74 -11.81
CA THR A 3 3.04 9.61 -10.78
C THR A 3 2.76 10.55 -9.62
N ILE A 4 3.28 10.19 -8.44
CA ILE A 4 3.15 10.95 -7.21
C ILE A 4 4.55 11.34 -6.74
N LYS A 5 4.68 12.59 -6.32
CA LYS A 5 5.88 13.12 -5.68
C LYS A 5 5.46 13.88 -4.43
N LYS A 6 5.95 13.45 -3.27
CA LYS A 6 5.55 14.03 -1.98
C LYS A 6 6.71 13.96 -0.97
N PRO A 7 7.66 14.91 -1.04
CA PRO A 7 8.86 14.92 -0.19
C PRO A 7 8.53 15.15 1.30
N ASP A 8 7.35 15.70 1.58
CA ASP A 8 6.76 15.88 2.91
C ASP A 8 6.11 14.60 3.50
N ALA A 9 6.15 13.48 2.78
CA ALA A 9 5.62 12.21 3.28
C ALA A 9 6.36 11.78 4.56
N ASN A 10 5.62 11.56 5.64
CA ASN A 10 6.15 11.06 6.91
C ASN A 10 5.91 9.54 7.01
N PRO A 11 6.96 8.70 6.99
CA PRO A 11 6.82 7.25 7.01
C PRO A 11 6.13 6.68 8.26
N ILE A 12 6.41 7.27 9.41
CA ILE A 12 5.81 6.84 10.68
C ILE A 12 4.31 7.15 10.66
N ALA A 13 3.94 8.35 10.20
CA ALA A 13 2.54 8.72 10.05
C ALA A 13 1.82 7.80 9.04
N ALA A 14 2.47 7.44 7.93
CA ALA A 14 1.92 6.51 6.95
C ALA A 14 1.62 5.14 7.58
N ALA A 15 2.55 4.58 8.35
CA ALA A 15 2.38 3.30 9.00
C ALA A 15 1.24 3.31 10.04
N LEU A 16 1.25 4.31 10.93
CA LEU A 16 0.25 4.42 12.00
C LEU A 16 -1.15 4.64 11.44
N LEU A 17 -1.30 5.53 10.46
CA LEU A 17 -2.59 5.79 9.82
C LEU A 17 -3.08 4.58 9.02
N THR A 18 -2.17 3.82 8.40
CA THR A 18 -2.53 2.59 7.70
C THR A 18 -3.03 1.51 8.67
N TRP A 19 -2.40 1.34 9.84
CA TRP A 19 -2.81 0.32 10.81
C TRP A 19 -4.06 0.69 11.60
N PHE A 20 -4.10 1.90 12.19
CA PHE A 20 -5.13 2.27 13.16
C PHE A 20 -6.36 2.92 12.54
N VAL A 21 -6.29 3.36 11.29
CA VAL A 21 -7.39 4.10 10.63
C VAL A 21 -7.68 3.50 9.26
N LEU A 22 -7.87 2.18 9.20
CA LEU A 22 -8.37 1.46 8.01
C LEU A 22 -7.58 1.75 6.71
N GLY A 23 -6.26 1.83 6.78
CA GLY A 23 -5.42 1.95 5.60
C GLY A 23 -5.26 3.38 5.03
N ILE A 24 -5.82 4.42 5.66
CA ILE A 24 -5.82 5.78 5.08
C ILE A 24 -4.42 6.40 4.91
N GLY A 25 -3.38 5.85 5.55
CA GLY A 25 -1.99 6.27 5.33
C GLY A 25 -1.59 6.21 3.85
N HIS A 26 -2.12 5.23 3.11
CA HIS A 26 -1.95 5.14 1.65
C HIS A 26 -2.54 6.34 0.91
N VAL A 27 -3.63 6.92 1.40
CA VAL A 27 -4.33 8.04 0.76
C VAL A 27 -3.71 9.37 1.21
N VAL A 28 -3.70 9.63 2.51
CA VAL A 28 -3.35 10.94 3.08
C VAL A 28 -1.86 11.22 2.97
N ILE A 29 -1.03 10.20 3.22
CA ILE A 29 0.43 10.37 3.19
C ILE A 29 0.97 10.03 1.80
N ASN A 30 0.58 8.91 1.21
CA ASN A 30 1.18 8.45 -0.04
C ASN A 30 0.43 8.90 -1.30
N GLY A 31 -0.80 9.41 -1.22
CA GLY A 31 -1.60 9.83 -2.38
C GLY A 31 -2.13 8.68 -3.25
N GLN A 32 -2.07 7.43 -2.77
CA GLN A 32 -2.39 6.22 -3.52
C GLN A 32 -3.79 5.69 -3.17
N SER A 33 -4.84 6.34 -3.69
CA SER A 33 -6.24 5.99 -3.38
C SER A 33 -6.67 4.62 -3.93
N ASN A 34 -6.28 4.27 -5.16
CA ASN A 34 -6.67 2.98 -5.76
C ASN A 34 -6.06 1.81 -4.98
N LYS A 35 -4.78 1.93 -4.62
CA LYS A 35 -4.05 0.95 -3.81
C LYS A 35 -4.69 0.73 -2.43
N TRP A 36 -5.15 1.82 -1.79
CA TRP A 36 -5.91 1.73 -0.55
C TRP A 36 -7.16 0.86 -0.71
N VAL A 37 -8.00 1.14 -1.71
CA VAL A 37 -9.23 0.37 -1.97
C VAL A 37 -8.91 -1.10 -2.22
N MET A 38 -7.93 -1.40 -3.09
CA MET A 38 -7.59 -2.78 -3.44
C MET A 38 -7.04 -3.55 -2.23
N THR A 39 -6.20 -2.91 -1.43
CA THR A 39 -5.65 -3.53 -0.22
C THR A 39 -6.72 -3.74 0.85
N LEU A 40 -7.68 -2.82 0.97
CA LEU A 40 -8.83 -2.96 1.86
C LEU A 40 -9.72 -4.14 1.44
N ILE A 41 -10.03 -4.26 0.14
CA ILE A 41 -10.79 -5.40 -0.41
C ILE A 41 -10.06 -6.71 -0.13
N ALA A 42 -8.76 -6.80 -0.41
CA ALA A 42 -7.96 -7.99 -0.12
C ALA A 42 -7.97 -8.35 1.37
N THR A 43 -7.86 -7.34 2.25
CA THR A 43 -7.91 -7.52 3.72
C THR A 43 -9.27 -8.04 4.17
N ILE A 44 -10.38 -7.53 3.60
CA ILE A 44 -11.74 -7.97 3.92
C ILE A 44 -11.94 -9.42 3.47
N ILE A 45 -11.55 -9.76 2.23
CA ILE A 45 -11.64 -11.14 1.71
C ILE A 45 -10.82 -12.09 2.59
N GLY A 46 -9.57 -11.73 2.92
CA GLY A 46 -8.73 -12.52 3.80
C GLY A 46 -9.29 -12.68 5.21
N SER A 47 -9.96 -11.63 5.72
CA SER A 47 -10.63 -11.66 7.02
C SER A 47 -11.84 -12.59 7.02
N ILE A 48 -12.65 -12.57 5.96
CA ILE A 48 -13.84 -13.43 5.81
C ILE A 48 -13.43 -14.91 5.70
N LEU A 49 -12.31 -15.21 5.03
CA LEU A 49 -11.90 -16.60 4.81
C LEU A 49 -11.45 -17.31 6.09
N CYS A 50 -10.62 -16.66 6.93
CA CYS A 50 -10.09 -17.28 8.15
C CYS A 50 -9.50 -16.29 9.17
N VAL A 51 -9.77 -14.98 9.06
CA VAL A 51 -9.18 -13.86 9.86
C VAL A 51 -7.66 -13.71 9.73
N LEU A 52 -6.89 -14.79 9.92
CA LEU A 52 -5.42 -14.84 9.78
C LEU A 52 -4.91 -14.28 8.44
N PRO A 53 -5.47 -14.66 7.26
CA PRO A 53 -5.01 -14.08 6.00
C PRO A 53 -5.26 -12.57 5.93
N GLY A 54 -6.36 -12.09 6.52
CA GLY A 54 -6.66 -10.67 6.62
C GLY A 54 -5.62 -9.91 7.43
N ILE A 55 -5.23 -10.45 8.60
CA ILE A 55 -4.18 -9.86 9.45
C ILE A 55 -2.84 -9.80 8.69
N VAL A 56 -2.47 -10.87 7.97
CA VAL A 56 -1.22 -10.89 7.18
C VAL A 56 -1.25 -9.79 6.10
N ILE A 57 -2.35 -9.65 5.36
CA ILE A 57 -2.49 -8.60 4.35
C ILE A 57 -2.44 -7.21 4.98
N ALA A 58 -3.06 -7.01 6.15
CA ALA A 58 -3.02 -5.75 6.87
C ALA A 58 -1.59 -5.37 7.31
N ILE A 59 -0.81 -6.33 7.82
CA ILE A 59 0.61 -6.10 8.19
C ILE A 59 1.43 -5.75 6.94
N LEU A 60 1.25 -6.51 5.86
CA LEU A 60 1.93 -6.24 4.59
C LEU A 60 1.56 -4.84 4.04
N SER A 61 0.31 -4.42 4.20
CA SER A 61 -0.19 -3.08 3.85
C SER A 61 0.53 -1.97 4.61
N VAL A 62 0.75 -2.14 5.92
CA VAL A 62 1.49 -1.17 6.75
C VAL A 62 2.94 -1.07 6.32
N ILE A 63 3.61 -2.21 6.13
CA ILE A 63 5.01 -2.25 5.68
C ILE A 63 5.14 -1.55 4.33
N ASP A 64 4.22 -1.83 3.41
CA ASP A 64 4.20 -1.23 2.10
C ASP A 64 3.93 0.29 2.15
N SER A 65 3.01 0.76 3.01
CA SER A 65 2.73 2.19 3.16
C SER A 65 3.94 2.94 3.70
N TYR A 66 4.64 2.34 4.68
CA TYR A 66 5.88 2.85 5.24
C TYR A 66 6.97 2.95 4.19
N GLN A 67 7.25 1.86 3.47
CA GLN A 67 8.29 1.83 2.43
C GLN A 67 8.02 2.84 1.32
N THR A 68 6.75 2.96 0.90
CA THR A 68 6.35 3.93 -0.12
C THR A 68 6.56 5.36 0.38
N ALA A 69 6.20 5.66 1.62
CA ALA A 69 6.44 6.97 2.23
C ALA A 69 7.94 7.30 2.33
N VAL A 70 8.80 6.34 2.69
CA VAL A 70 10.27 6.53 2.70
C VAL A 70 10.78 6.92 1.31
N ARG A 71 10.29 6.24 0.27
CA ARG A 71 10.68 6.51 -1.12
C ARG A 71 10.19 7.89 -1.60
N LEU A 72 8.96 8.26 -1.26
CA LEU A 72 8.40 9.59 -1.55
C LEU A 72 9.17 10.70 -0.82
N GLN A 73 9.52 10.48 0.47
CA GLN A 73 10.31 11.39 1.28
C GLN A 73 11.72 11.57 0.72
N ALA A 74 12.31 10.51 0.16
CA ALA A 74 13.59 10.57 -0.55
C ALA A 74 13.51 11.31 -1.91
N GLY A 75 12.33 11.77 -2.31
CA GLY A 75 12.10 12.52 -3.55
C GLY A 75 11.90 11.64 -4.78
N GLU A 76 11.73 10.33 -4.62
CA GLU A 76 11.44 9.41 -5.74
C GLU A 76 10.03 9.67 -6.29
N GLU A 77 9.91 9.64 -7.62
CA GLU A 77 8.61 9.71 -8.30
C GLU A 77 8.04 8.30 -8.45
N ILE A 78 6.90 8.05 -7.80
CA ILE A 78 6.31 6.72 -7.70
C ILE A 78 4.99 6.68 -8.47
N PRO A 79 4.74 5.67 -9.33
CA PRO A 79 3.43 5.47 -9.94
C PRO A 79 2.31 5.29 -8.91
N VAL A 80 1.12 5.81 -9.20
CA VAL A 80 -0.04 5.76 -8.27
C VAL A 80 -0.42 4.33 -7.85
N ASN A 81 -0.21 3.34 -8.72
CA ASN A 81 -0.54 1.93 -8.47
C ASN A 81 0.68 1.06 -8.13
N GLU A 82 1.83 1.67 -7.83
CA GLU A 82 3.04 0.91 -7.49
C GLU A 82 3.02 0.45 -6.03
N TYR A 83 3.27 -0.84 -5.85
CA TYR A 83 3.51 -1.50 -4.58
C TYR A 83 5.01 -1.57 -4.32
N SER A 84 5.42 -1.16 -3.13
CA SER A 84 6.80 -1.26 -2.65
C SER A 84 7.08 -2.66 -2.09
N ASN A 85 6.05 -3.34 -1.57
CA ASN A 85 6.14 -4.70 -1.06
C ASN A 85 5.72 -5.73 -2.12
N ALA A 86 6.63 -6.63 -2.50
CA ALA A 86 6.41 -7.64 -3.52
C ALA A 86 5.37 -8.71 -3.14
N MET A 87 5.23 -9.04 -1.85
CA MET A 87 4.25 -10.03 -1.40
C MET A 87 2.84 -9.45 -1.43
N LEU A 88 2.67 -8.20 -0.96
CA LEU A 88 1.40 -7.49 -1.06
C LEU A 88 0.98 -7.32 -2.52
N TYR A 89 1.94 -6.95 -3.38
CA TYR A 89 1.73 -6.87 -4.82
C TYR A 89 1.18 -8.17 -5.40
N LYS A 90 1.78 -9.33 -5.09
CA LYS A 90 1.32 -10.63 -5.60
C LYS A 90 -0.12 -10.93 -5.20
N VAL A 91 -0.51 -10.61 -3.97
CA VAL A 91 -1.89 -10.78 -3.49
C VAL A 91 -2.83 -9.81 -4.19
N CYS A 92 -2.51 -8.52 -4.20
CA CYS A 92 -3.37 -7.49 -4.78
C CYS A 92 -3.45 -7.58 -6.31
N ARG A 93 -2.43 -8.12 -7.01
CA ARG A 93 -2.47 -8.33 -8.46
C ARG A 93 -3.55 -9.33 -8.90
N LEU A 94 -3.98 -10.23 -8.01
CA LEU A 94 -5.07 -11.16 -8.30
C LEU A 94 -6.40 -10.43 -8.51
N ILE A 95 -6.56 -9.24 -7.91
CA ILE A 95 -7.78 -8.43 -7.97
C ILE A 95 -7.58 -7.12 -8.77
N ASP A 96 -6.39 -6.52 -8.72
CA ASP A 96 -6.05 -5.26 -9.40
C ASP A 96 -5.12 -5.51 -10.59
N LYS A 97 -5.68 -5.42 -11.80
CA LYS A 97 -4.94 -5.57 -13.06
C LYS A 97 -3.97 -4.41 -13.34
N ASN A 98 -4.14 -3.28 -12.66
CA ASN A 98 -3.30 -2.10 -12.84
C ASN A 98 -2.16 -2.01 -11.80
N ALA A 99 -2.06 -2.99 -10.90
CA ALA A 99 -1.00 -3.05 -9.91
C ALA A 99 0.37 -3.19 -10.59
N THR A 100 1.34 -2.39 -10.16
CA THR A 100 2.74 -2.48 -10.58
C THR A 100 3.65 -2.68 -9.37
N CYS A 101 4.85 -3.22 -9.58
CA CYS A 101 5.86 -3.34 -8.52
C CYS A 101 7.26 -3.34 -9.14
N LYS A 102 8.10 -2.40 -8.74
CA LYS A 102 9.50 -2.28 -9.21
C LYS A 102 10.37 -3.47 -8.79
N SER A 103 10.05 -4.09 -7.64
CA SER A 103 10.78 -5.22 -7.07
C SER A 103 10.34 -6.60 -7.60
N ALA A 104 9.32 -6.67 -8.47
CA ALA A 104 8.75 -7.92 -8.96
C ALA A 104 9.23 -8.31 -10.38
N GLY A 105 10.34 -7.72 -10.83
CA GLY A 105 11.04 -8.06 -12.07
C GLY A 105 11.88 -9.33 -11.96
#